data_AF-A0AA92V4H3-F1
#
_entry.id   AF-A0AA92V4H3-F1
#
_cell.length_a   1.000
_cell.length_b   1.000
_cell.length_c   1.000
_cell.angle_alpha   90.00
_cell.angle_beta   90.00
_cell.angle_gamma   90.00
#
_symmetry.space_group_name_H-M   'P 1'
#
loop_
_entity.id
_entity.type
_entity.pdbx_description
1 polymer ?
#
loop_
_entity_poly.entity_id
_entity_poly.type
_entity_poly.pdbx_seq_one_letter_code
_entity_poly.pdbx_strand_id
1 'polypeptide(L)' 'MTNDLVVKALKNAYYSQFPDKNKQLIFHSDLGSQYTSNDLRELCKEFNIIQSFSKKGCP' A
#
# COMPACT_ATOMS: atom_id res chain seq x y z
N MET A 1 -8.51 -12.15 3.03
CA MET A 1 -7.98 -10.82 3.42
C MET A 1 -8.93 -9.77 2.87
N THR A 2 -9.35 -8.78 3.65
CA THR A 2 -10.30 -7.73 3.23
C THR A 2 -9.57 -6.41 2.97
N ASN A 3 -10.19 -5.52 2.18
CA ASN A 3 -9.64 -4.19 1.88
C ASN A 3 -9.38 -3.40 3.18
N ASP A 4 -10.36 -3.38 4.09
CA ASP A 4 -10.25 -2.70 5.40
C ASP A 4 -9.03 -3.15 6.20
N LEU A 5 -8.72 -4.45 6.17
CA LEU A 5 -7.58 -4.99 6.89
C LEU A 5 -6.27 -4.47 6.30
N VAL A 6 -6.15 -4.43 4.97
CA VAL A 6 -4.94 -3.94 4.28
C VAL A 6 -4.77 -2.44 4.51
N VAL A 7 -5.84 -1.66 4.39
CA VAL A 7 -5.84 -0.20 4.65
C VAL A 7 -5.40 0.07 6.09
N LYS A 8 -5.98 -0.64 7.06
CA LYS A 8 -5.61 -0.49 8.48
C LYS A 8 -4.16 -0.91 8.74
N ALA A 9 -3.70 -2.00 8.13
CA ALA A 9 -2.33 -2.46 8.25
C ALA A 9 -1.33 -1.44 7.69
N LEU A 10 -1.60 -0.88 6.50
CA LEU A 10 -0.74 0.14 5.89
C LEU A 10 -0.70 1.42 6.72
N LYS A 11 -1.85 1.90 7.22
CA LYS A 11 -1.90 3.06 8.14
C LYS A 11 -1.06 2.82 9.39
N ASN A 12 -1.26 1.68 10.04
CA ASN A 12 -0.51 1.35 11.25
C ASN A 12 0.98 1.27 10.97
N ALA A 13 1.39 0.63 9.88
CA ALA A 13 2.79 0.52 9.48
C ALA A 13 3.41 1.90 9.23
N TYR A 14 2.74 2.77 8.48
CA TYR A 14 3.22 4.12 8.19
C TYR A 14 3.46 4.91 9.48
N TYR A 15 2.49 4.94 10.40
CA TYR A 15 2.66 5.68 11.65
C TYR A 15 3.67 5.05 12.60
N SER A 16 3.78 3.72 12.63
CA SER A 16 4.74 3.01 13.48
C SER A 16 6.18 3.22 13.02
N GLN A 17 6.40 3.29 11.70
CA GLN A 17 7.73 3.48 11.12
C GLN A 17 8.14 4.95 11.07
N PHE A 18 7.16 5.88 11.16
CA PHE A 18 7.38 7.33 11.09
C PHE A 18 8.35 7.73 9.96
N PRO A 19 8.06 7.35 8.70
CA PRO A 19 8.98 7.57 7.59
C PRO A 19 9.12 9.06 7.27
N ASP A 20 10.24 9.42 6.66
CA ASP A 20 10.47 10.77 6.15
C ASP A 20 9.44 11.10 5.05
N LYS A 21 8.59 12.09 5.31
CA LYS A 21 7.52 12.52 4.40
C LYS A 21 8.04 13.07 3.07
N ASN A 22 9.31 13.50 3.01
CA ASN A 22 9.93 14.00 1.78
C ASN A 22 10.50 12.86 0.91
N LYS A 23 10.57 11.63 1.43
CA LYS A 23 11.02 10.47 0.68
C LYS A 23 9.82 9.70 0.15
N GLN A 24 9.87 9.38 -1.13
CA GLN A 24 8.88 8.52 -1.75
C GLN A 24 9.08 7.08 -1.28
N LEU A 25 7.98 6.43 -0.89
CA LEU A 25 7.98 5.03 -0.49
C LEU A 25 7.41 4.16 -1.61
N ILE A 26 7.74 2.87 -1.57
CA ILE A 26 7.17 1.87 -2.49
C ILE A 26 6.41 0.84 -1.66
N PHE A 27 5.14 0.64 -1.98
CA PHE A 27 4.34 -0.48 -1.49
C PHE A 27 4.27 -1.54 -2.60
N HIS A 28 5.04 -2.61 -2.43
CA HIS A 28 5.07 -3.72 -3.38
C HIS A 28 4.13 -4.84 -2.93
N SER A 29 3.24 -5.29 -3.82
CA SER A 29 2.23 -6.31 -3.53
C SER A 29 1.86 -7.13 -4.78
N ASP A 30 1.03 -8.15 -4.63
CA ASP A 30 0.45 -8.85 -5.79
C ASP A 30 -0.73 -8.05 -6.41
N LEU A 31 -1.28 -8.56 -7.52
CA LEU A 31 -2.42 -7.94 -8.22
C LEU A 31 -3.79 -8.27 -7.58
N GLY A 32 -3.82 -8.68 -6.32
CA GLY A 32 -5.04 -8.98 -5.57
C GLY A 32 -5.98 -7.78 -5.47
N SER A 33 -7.28 -8.05 -5.44
CA SER A 33 -8.32 -7.01 -5.38
C SER A 33 -8.20 -6.13 -4.13
N GLN A 34 -7.68 -6.69 -3.03
CA GLN A 34 -7.43 -5.96 -1.80
C GLN A 34 -6.33 -4.91 -1.92
N TYR A 35 -5.32 -5.16 -2.76
CA TYR A 35 -4.22 -4.23 -3.01
C TYR A 35 -4.52 -3.26 -4.16
N THR A 36 -5.49 -3.58 -5.01
CA THR A 36 -5.90 -2.74 -6.14
C THR A 36 -7.19 -1.93 -5.86
N SER A 37 -7.67 -1.96 -4.61
CA SER A 37 -8.85 -1.23 -4.16
C SER A 37 -8.69 0.30 -4.22
N ASN A 38 -9.81 1.02 -4.37
CA ASN A 38 -9.80 2.49 -4.38
C ASN A 38 -9.28 3.05 -3.05
N ASP A 39 -9.73 2.50 -1.94
CA ASP A 39 -9.36 2.95 -0.60
C ASP A 39 -7.84 2.86 -0.37
N LEU A 40 -7.21 1.77 -0.80
CA LEU A 40 -5.76 1.62 -0.68
C LEU A 40 -5.02 2.57 -1.62
N ARG A 41 -5.55 2.78 -2.82
CA ARG A 41 -4.98 3.73 -3.78
C ARG A 41 -5.02 5.17 -3.27
N GLU A 42 -6.10 5.59 -2.64
CA GLU A 42 -6.22 6.92 -2.03
C GLU A 42 -5.26 7.07 -0.86
N LEU A 43 -5.17 6.06 0.00
CA LEU A 43 -4.23 6.06 1.12
C LEU A 43 -2.77 6.15 0.67
N CYS A 44 -2.37 5.36 -0.33
CA CYS A 44 -1.02 5.42 -0.88
C CYS A 44 -0.70 6.82 -1.44
N LYS A 45 -1.66 7.49 -2.09
CA LYS A 45 -1.48 8.87 -2.58
C LYS A 45 -1.29 9.85 -1.42
N GLU A 46 -2.11 9.76 -0.37
CA GLU A 46 -2.00 10.60 0.83
C GLU A 46 -0.62 10.51 1.47
N PHE A 47 -0.04 9.31 1.49
CA PHE A 47 1.25 9.03 2.12
C PHE A 47 2.45 9.15 1.18
N ASN A 48 2.27 9.67 -0.05
CA ASN A 48 3.32 9.76 -1.08
C ASN A 48 4.00 8.40 -1.36
N ILE A 49 3.18 7.34 -1.44
CA ILE A 49 3.59 5.96 -1.70
C ILE A 49 3.26 5.59 -3.15
N ILE A 50 4.25 5.06 -3.87
CA ILE A 50 4.06 4.41 -5.16
C ILE A 50 3.68 2.95 -4.94
N GLN A 51 2.61 2.52 -5.60
CA GLN A 51 2.27 1.10 -5.64
C GLN A 51 3.04 0.39 -6.75
N SER A 52 3.59 -0.77 -6.44
CA SER A 52 4.28 -1.66 -7.36
C SER A 52 3.66 -3.05 -7.26
N PHE A 53 3.44 -3.71 -8.40
CA PHE A 53 2.74 -4.99 -8.44
C PHE A 53 3.58 -6.09 -9.06
N SER A 54 3.50 -7.30 -8.50
CA SER A 54 4.09 -8.50 -9.12
C SER A 54 3.43 -8.83 -10.46
N LYS A 55 4.19 -9.46 -11.36
CA LYS A 55 3.64 -10.01 -12.60
C LYS A 55 2.70 -11.18 -12.29
N LYS A 56 1.67 -11.36 -13.12
CA LYS A 56 0.75 -12.50 -13.01
C LYS A 56 1.54 -13.81 -13.13
N GLY A 57 1.36 -14.72 -12.16
CA GLY A 57 2.05 -16.02 -12.15
C GLY A 57 3.50 -15.96 -11.65
N CYS A 58 3.95 -14.83 -11.09
CA CYS A 58 5.24 -14.69 -10.44
C CYS A 58 5.00 -14.31 -8.97
N PRO A 59 4.91 -15.29 -8.05
CA PRO A 59 4.83 -15.03 -6.62
C PRO A 59 6.11 -14.36 -6.10
#